data_AF-A0A9E6ZYV0-F1
#
_entry.id   AF-A0A9E6ZYV0-F1
#
_cell.length_a   1.000
_cell.length_b   1.000
_cell.length_c   1.000
_cell.angle_alpha   90.00
_cell.angle_beta   90.00
_cell.angle_gamma   90.00
#
_symmetry.space_group_name_H-M   'P 1'
#
loop_
_entity.id
_entity.type
_entity.pdbx_description
1 polymer ?
#
loop_
_entity_poly.entity_id
_entity_poly.type
_entity_poly.pdbx_seq_one_letter_code
_entity_poly.pdbx_strand_id
1 'polypeptide(L)'
;MPLLVRFLLRHALIGVGLGALFVGALVLLDVGRLGTLAGQSASGLIALTVLTCAVGITFGSVQMGFAIMLMSEDEDTPRKGRPARSGNRLMKAAAVRVAARSGTDTHRSIRFPVA
;
A
#
# COMPACT_ATOMS: atom_id res chain seq x y z
N MET A 1 6.28 9.82 -11.31
CA MET A 1 6.88 8.93 -10.29
C MET A 1 6.12 7.61 -10.28
N PRO A 2 6.80 6.46 -10.23
CA PRO A 2 6.16 5.13 -10.23
C PRO A 2 5.12 5.01 -9.10
N LEU A 3 4.02 4.29 -9.37
CA LEU A 3 2.81 4.30 -8.52
C LEU A 3 3.07 3.82 -7.09
N LEU A 4 3.97 2.85 -6.89
CA LEU A 4 4.35 2.30 -5.59
C LEU A 4 5.02 3.35 -4.70
N VAL A 5 5.95 4.13 -5.25
CA VAL A 5 6.67 5.17 -4.48
C VAL A 5 5.70 6.23 -3.97
N ARG A 6 4.70 6.61 -4.78
CA ARG A 6 3.67 7.57 -4.35
C ARG A 6 2.73 7.00 -3.28
N PHE A 7 2.41 5.70 -3.36
CA PHE A 7 1.62 5.02 -2.34
C PHE A 7 2.36 4.97 -1.00
N LEU A 8 3.64 4.61 -1.05
CA LEU A 8 4.51 4.48 0.11
C LEU A 8 4.75 5.84 0.80
N LEU A 9 5.05 6.88 0.02
CA LEU A 9 5.20 8.25 0.54
C LEU A 9 3.94 8.76 1.23
N ARG A 10 2.74 8.44 0.72
CA ARG A 10 1.49 8.83 1.39
C ARG A 10 1.37 8.22 2.78
N HIS A 11 1.69 6.94 2.93
CA HIS A 11 1.64 6.26 4.23
C HIS A 11 2.72 6.76 5.19
N ALA A 12 3.92 7.01 4.69
CA ALA A 12 4.98 7.64 5.48
C ALA A 12 4.55 9.03 6.00
N LEU A 13 3.93 9.86 5.15
CA LEU A 13 3.42 11.18 5.55
C LEU A 13 2.26 11.08 6.56
N ILE A 14 1.38 10.09 6.41
CA ILE A 14 0.33 9.82 7.40
C ILE A 14 0.95 9.46 8.76
N GLY A 15 1.98 8.61 8.77
CA GLY A 15 2.70 8.26 10.00
C GLY A 15 3.38 9.46 10.65
N VAL A 16 4.08 10.29 9.87
CA VAL A 16 4.68 11.53 10.39
C VAL A 16 3.62 12.47 10.96
N GLY A 17 2.47 12.62 10.28
CA GLY A 17 1.35 13.42 10.77
C GLY A 17 0.78 12.90 12.09
N LEU A 18 0.61 11.58 12.24
CA LEU A 18 0.24 10.95 13.51
C LEU A 18 1.29 11.17 14.60
N GLY A 19 2.57 11.09 14.27
CA GLY A 19 3.66 11.37 15.21
C GLY A 19 3.66 12.81 15.72
N ALA A 20 3.42 13.79 14.83
CA ALA A 20 3.28 15.19 15.23
C ALA A 20 2.04 15.42 16.11
N LEU A 21 0.91 14.77 15.79
CA LEU A 21 -0.28 14.82 16.63
C LEU A 21 -0.01 14.22 18.02
N PHE A 22 0.71 13.10 18.09
CA PHE A 22 1.09 12.47 19.35
C PHE A 22 1.99 13.36 20.20
N VAL A 23 3.03 13.96 19.61
CA VAL A 23 3.89 14.93 20.33
C VAL A 23 3.08 16.16 20.77
N GLY A 24 2.19 16.66 19.92
CA GLY A 24 1.27 17.74 20.28
C GLY A 24 0.41 17.38 21.51
N ALA A 25 -0.11 16.14 21.58
CA ALA A 25 -0.83 15.66 22.74
C ALA A 25 0.05 15.59 23.99
N LEU A 26 1.31 15.13 23.88
CA LEU A 26 2.24 15.11 25.02
C LEU A 26 2.51 16.51 25.59
N VAL A 27 2.65 17.51 24.71
CA VAL A 27 2.86 18.91 25.10
C VAL A 27 1.60 19.50 25.73
N LEU A 28 0.43 19.27 25.12
CA LEU A 28 -0.84 19.80 25.61
C LEU A 28 -1.23 19.23 26.97
N LEU A 29 -0.97 17.94 27.18
CA LEU A 29 -1.23 17.25 28.45
C LEU A 29 -0.09 17.44 29.48
N ASP A 30 0.96 18.18 29.11
CA ASP A 30 2.17 18.41 29.89
C ASP A 30 2.77 17.13 30.50
N VAL A 31 2.80 16.05 29.70
CA VAL A 31 3.30 14.74 30.16
C VAL A 31 4.75 14.89 30.60
N GLY A 32 5.04 14.56 31.86
CA GLY A 32 6.39 14.70 32.41
C GLY A 32 6.92 16.15 32.42
N ARG A 33 6.03 17.15 32.43
CA ARG A 33 6.36 18.59 32.33
C ARG A 33 7.00 19.01 30.99
N LEU A 34 6.83 18.24 29.92
CA LEU A 34 7.44 18.53 28.62
C LEU A 34 7.02 19.88 28.03
N GLY A 35 5.74 20.22 28.11
CA GLY A 35 5.22 21.49 27.60
C GLY A 35 5.73 22.66 28.41
N THR A 36 5.74 22.53 29.73
CA THR A 36 6.31 23.53 30.64
C THR A 36 7.81 23.73 30.40
N LEU A 37 8.57 22.63 30.24
CA LEU A 37 10.01 22.68 29.96
C LEU A 37 10.32 23.32 28.61
N ALA A 38 9.56 22.97 27.57
CA ALA A 38 9.72 23.57 26.25
C ALA A 38 9.37 25.07 26.27
N GLY A 39 8.35 25.48 27.02
CA GLY A 39 7.96 26.90 27.12
C GLY A 39 8.95 27.79 27.88
N GLN A 40 9.65 27.23 28.88
CA GLN A 40 10.61 27.98 29.72
C GLN A 40 12.05 27.94 29.17
N SER A 41 12.34 27.05 28.23
CA SER A 41 13.69 26.88 27.68
C SER A 41 13.90 27.71 26.42
N ALA A 42 15.04 28.42 26.34
CA ALA A 42 15.47 29.10 25.11
C ALA A 42 15.62 28.14 23.91
N SER A 43 15.87 26.85 24.17
CA SER A 43 15.97 25.80 23.16
C SER A 43 14.69 24.97 22.96
N GLY A 44 13.57 25.39 23.57
CA GLY A 44 12.31 24.62 23.55
C GLY A 44 11.79 24.28 22.16
N LEU A 45 11.88 25.23 21.21
CA LEU A 45 11.52 25.01 19.81
C LEU A 45 12.38 23.94 19.13
N ILE A 46 13.70 23.94 19.39
CA ILE A 46 14.63 22.95 18.83
C ILE A 46 14.32 21.58 19.43
N ALA A 47 14.14 21.50 20.74
CA ALA A 47 13.78 20.27 21.44
C ALA A 47 12.48 19.68 20.87
N LEU A 48 11.44 20.51 20.68
CA LEU A 48 10.16 20.06 20.14
C LEU A 48 10.27 19.62 18.68
N THR A 49 11.08 20.31 17.88
CA THR A 49 11.33 19.93 16.49
C THR A 49 12.05 18.59 16.40
N VAL A 50 13.12 18.39 17.17
CA VAL A 50 13.86 17.13 17.19
C VAL A 50 12.99 15.98 17.71
N LEU A 51 12.23 16.21 18.79
CA LEU A 51 11.28 15.23 19.32
C LEU A 51 10.23 14.85 18.28
N THR A 52 9.63 15.83 17.61
CA THR A 52 8.63 15.62 16.57
C THR A 52 9.22 14.88 15.37
N CYS A 53 10.44 15.20 14.95
CA CYS A 53 11.13 14.48 13.88
C CYS A 53 11.42 13.03 14.27
N ALA A 54 11.98 12.79 15.46
CA ALA A 54 12.30 11.45 15.94
C ALA A 54 11.04 10.56 16.00
N VAL A 55 10.00 11.05 16.68
CA VAL A 55 8.72 10.35 16.80
C VAL A 55 8.03 10.21 15.44
N GLY A 56 8.03 11.26 14.63
CA GLY A 56 7.44 11.28 13.29
C GLY A 56 8.07 10.24 12.37
N ILE A 57 9.40 10.11 12.37
CA ILE A 57 10.11 9.08 11.60
C ILE A 57 9.75 7.67 12.11
N THR A 58 9.65 7.46 13.43
CA THR A 58 9.23 6.17 14.00
C THR A 58 7.82 5.78 13.54
N PHE A 59 6.83 6.68 13.66
CA PHE A 59 5.47 6.41 13.18
C PHE A 59 5.41 6.29 11.65
N GLY A 60 6.17 7.09 10.92
CA GLY A 60 6.33 6.98 9.47
C GLY A 60 6.84 5.61 9.04
N SER A 61 7.83 5.07 9.75
CA SER A 61 8.37 3.72 9.51
C SER A 61 7.33 2.63 9.73
N VAL A 62 6.59 2.69 10.84
CA VAL A 62 5.52 1.71 11.13
C VAL A 62 4.42 1.75 10.08
N GLN A 63 3.95 2.94 9.68
CA GLN A 63 2.92 3.08 8.65
C GLN A 63 3.40 2.62 7.28
N MET A 64 4.68 2.86 6.97
CA MET A 64 5.32 2.36 5.76
C MET A 64 5.39 0.83 5.75
N GLY A 65 5.76 0.20 6.88
CA GLY A 65 5.72 -1.26 7.03
C GLY A 65 4.31 -1.85 6.89
N PHE A 66 3.31 -1.21 7.51
CA PHE A 66 1.91 -1.59 7.37
C PHE A 66 1.42 -1.53 5.92
N ALA A 67 1.80 -0.48 5.19
CA ALA A 67 1.47 -0.32 3.78
C ALA A 67 2.07 -1.43 2.90
N ILE A 68 3.29 -1.88 3.22
CA ILE A 68 3.95 -3.00 2.52
C ILE A 68 3.21 -4.31 2.78
N MET A 69 2.84 -4.59 4.04
CA MET A 69 2.07 -5.79 4.39
C MET A 69 0.72 -5.82 3.69
N LEU A 70 0.01 -4.68 3.68
CA LEU A 70 -1.30 -4.57 3.04
C LEU A 70 -1.24 -4.72 1.51
N MET A 71 -0.15 -4.24 0.89
CA MET A 71 0.06 -4.41 -0.56
C MET A 71 0.23 -5.88 -0.94
N SER A 72 0.69 -6.74 -0.03
CA SER A 72 0.87 -8.17 -0.30
C SER A 72 -0.47 -8.92 -0.43
N GLU A 73 -1.54 -8.43 0.21
CA GLU A 73 -2.88 -9.04 0.14
C GLU A 73 -3.68 -8.62 -1.11
N ASP A 74 -3.36 -7.45 -1.69
CA ASP A 74 -4.04 -6.93 -2.89
C ASP A 74 -3.62 -7.65 -4.19
N GLU A 75 -2.43 -8.26 -4.24
CA GLU A 75 -1.93 -8.98 -5.43
C GLU A 75 -2.53 -10.40 -5.59
N ASP A 76 -3.01 -11.01 -4.50
CA ASP A 76 -3.61 -12.37 -4.51
C ASP A 76 -5.13 -12.37 -4.78
N THR A 77 -5.79 -11.20 -4.81
CA THR A 77 -7.20 -11.09 -5.18
C THR A 77 -7.34 -10.70 -6.65
N PRO A 78 -8.15 -11.42 -7.47
CA PRO A 78 -8.42 -11.01 -8.85
C PRO A 78 -9.10 -9.64 -8.81
N ARG A 79 -8.33 -8.61 -9.17
CA ARG A 79 -8.69 -7.19 -9.18
C ARG A 79 -10.14 -7.00 -9.61
N LYS A 80 -11.04 -6.82 -8.63
CA LYS A 80 -12.46 -6.56 -8.86
C LYS A 80 -12.56 -5.30 -9.71
N GLY A 81 -12.96 -5.49 -10.96
CA GLY A 81 -12.94 -4.46 -11.99
C GLY A 81 -13.64 -3.19 -11.50
N ARG A 82 -12.91 -2.09 -11.40
CA ARG A 82 -13.54 -0.79 -11.62
C ARG A 82 -14.14 -0.86 -13.02
N PRO A 83 -15.44 -0.61 -13.24
CA PRO A 83 -15.92 -0.43 -14.58
C PRO A 83 -15.09 0.69 -15.18
N ALA A 84 -14.29 0.34 -16.19
CA ALA A 84 -13.60 1.31 -17.00
C ALA A 84 -14.69 2.23 -17.52
N ARG A 85 -14.76 3.45 -16.99
CA ARG A 85 -15.60 4.50 -17.53
C ARG A 85 -15.03 4.77 -18.90
N SER A 86 -15.56 4.05 -19.89
CA SER A 86 -15.29 4.19 -21.32
C SER A 86 -15.71 5.59 -21.74
N GLY A 87 -14.81 6.54 -21.51
CA GLY A 87 -14.81 7.86 -22.11
C GLY A 87 -13.80 7.87 -23.23
N ASN A 88 -14.02 7.07 -24.28
CA ASN A 88 -13.79 7.41 -25.69
C ASN A 88 -13.76 6.16 -26.58
N ARG A 89 -14.80 6.09 -27.43
CA ARG A 89 -14.80 5.78 -28.87
C ARG A 89 -13.65 4.92 -29.45
N LEU A 90 -14.08 3.95 -30.26
CA LEU A 90 -13.31 3.25 -31.31
C LEU A 90 -12.20 2.30 -30.80
N MET A 91 -12.54 1.04 -30.57
CA MET A 91 -11.69 -0.07 -31.02
C MET A 91 -12.49 -1.38 -31.11
N LYS A 92 -13.06 -1.57 -32.31
CA LYS A 92 -13.22 -2.84 -33.04
C LYS A 92 -13.26 -4.11 -32.16
N ALA A 93 -14.46 -4.62 -31.94
CA ALA A 93 -14.67 -6.02 -31.60
C ALA A 93 -14.07 -6.90 -32.70
N ALA A 94 -12.82 -7.32 -32.53
CA ALA A 94 -12.24 -8.39 -33.31
C ALA A 94 -12.93 -9.67 -32.87
N ALA A 95 -14.01 -10.03 -33.58
CA ALA A 95 -14.71 -11.30 -33.42
C ALA A 95 -13.74 -12.44 -33.74
N VAL A 96 -13.08 -12.97 -32.71
CA VAL A 96 -12.33 -14.22 -32.81
C VAL A 96 -13.35 -15.34 -32.94
N ARG A 97 -13.57 -15.79 -34.18
CA ARG A 97 -14.33 -17.03 -34.43
C ARG A 97 -13.46 -18.22 -34.06
N VAL A 98 -13.72 -18.83 -32.91
CA VAL A 98 -13.24 -20.17 -32.61
C VAL A 98 -14.09 -21.16 -33.39
N ALA A 99 -13.51 -21.75 -34.42
CA ALA A 99 -14.09 -22.90 -35.11
C ALA A 99 -13.97 -24.12 -34.18
N ALA A 100 -15.11 -24.63 -33.72
CA ALA A 100 -15.18 -25.90 -33.01
C ALA A 100 -14.70 -27.01 -33.94
N ARG A 101 -13.50 -27.55 -33.68
CA ARG A 101 -13.04 -28.78 -34.32
C ARG A 101 -13.75 -29.94 -33.64
N SER A 102 -14.89 -30.32 -34.21
CA SER A 102 -15.52 -31.61 -33.98
C SER A 102 -14.90 -32.62 -34.94
N GLY A 103 -14.37 -33.71 -34.39
CA GLY A 103 -13.87 -34.89 -35.11
C GLY A 103 -13.28 -35.85 -34.08
N THR A 104 -14.07 -36.80 -33.56
CA THR A 104 -14.28 -38.17 -34.06
C THR A 104 -12.99 -38.98 -34.21
N ASP A 105 -13.03 -40.15 -33.57
CA ASP A 105 -12.21 -41.34 -33.77
C ASP A 105 -10.77 -41.35 -33.22
N THR A 106 -10.55 -42.14 -32.16
CA THR A 106 -10.25 -43.57 -32.36
C THR A 106 -9.81 -44.19 -31.04
N HIS A 107 -10.60 -45.14 -30.58
CA HIS A 107 -10.25 -46.18 -29.64
C HIS A 107 -8.93 -46.89 -30.03
N ARG A 108 -7.82 -46.60 -29.36
CA ARG A 108 -6.57 -47.37 -29.51
C ARG A 108 -6.15 -47.99 -28.18
N SER A 109 -6.60 -49.23 -28.05
CA SER A 109 -6.13 -50.34 -27.23
C SER A 109 -4.79 -50.14 -26.50
N ILE A 110 -4.88 -50.29 -25.18
CA ILE A 110 -3.85 -50.67 -24.23
C ILE A 110 -3.06 -51.86 -24.77
N ARG A 111 -1.73 -51.76 -24.81
CA ARG A 111 -0.83 -52.93 -24.82
C ARG A 111 0.49 -52.56 -24.17
N PHE A 112 0.66 -52.95 -22.91
CA PHE A 112 1.96 -52.99 -22.25
C PHE A 112 2.69 -54.28 -22.67
N PRO A 113 3.93 -54.22 -23.15
CA PRO A 113 4.79 -55.40 -23.22
C PRO A 113 5.36 -55.69 -21.81
N VAL A 114 5.11 -56.89 -21.33
CA VAL A 114 5.77 -57.48 -20.16
C VAL A 114 6.91 -58.33 -20.69
N ALA A 115 8.16 -57.99 -20.33
CA ALA A 115 9.32 -58.88 -20.24
C ALA A 115 10.45 -58.13 -19.55
#